data_AF-A0A7V3LIN9-F1
#
_entry.id   AF-A0A7V3LIN9-F1
#
_cell.length_a   1.000
_cell.length_b   1.000
_cell.length_c   1.000
_cell.angle_alpha   90.00
_cell.angle_beta   90.00
_cell.angle_gamma   90.00
#
_symmetry.space_group_name_H-M   'P 1'
#
loop_
_entity.id
_entity.type
_entity.pdbx_description
1 polymer ?
#
loop_
_entity_poly.entity_id
_entity_poly.type
_entity_poly.pdbx_seq_one_letter_code
_entity_poly.pdbx_strand_id
1 'polypeptide(L)'
;MSGEQATKRPTLEELKERKAQTRRRLERTGEILTLSMGPQHPSTHGVYRAELDLDGEVIVAARPEIGNLHRGLEKLCEHRTYHQIIPLTDRLDYISGFAMNHAFCEAAEKLMGVEVPPRGRYIRTIAHELSRIANHILWLGVHVMDLGTQTFFCICFRDREYVLDLFEMLCGARLTHSFARIGGVAKDLPDGFEHRCRKVIDFIPKRVAEYERIIKHNRIYYKRTKGVGIFTAEDCYAWRVTGPPL
;
A
#
# COMPACT_ATOMS: atom_id res chain seq x y z
N MET A 1 -35.78 -19.27 -11.18
CA MET A 1 -35.57 -17.92 -11.75
C MET A 1 -35.60 -16.90 -10.62
N SER A 2 -34.52 -16.84 -9.84
CA SER A 2 -34.33 -15.87 -8.76
C SER A 2 -33.67 -14.63 -9.35
N GLY A 3 -34.45 -13.57 -9.52
CA GLY A 3 -33.95 -12.28 -10.00
C GLY A 3 -32.92 -11.70 -9.04
N GLU A 4 -31.75 -11.37 -9.56
CA GLU A 4 -30.74 -10.56 -8.89
C GLU A 4 -31.38 -9.25 -8.44
N GLN A 5 -31.53 -9.06 -7.13
CA GLN A 5 -31.72 -7.74 -6.55
C GLN A 5 -30.42 -6.96 -6.78
N ALA A 6 -30.36 -6.22 -7.89
CA ALA A 6 -29.34 -5.22 -8.11
C ALA A 6 -29.38 -4.24 -6.93
N THR A 7 -28.40 -4.31 -6.03
CA THR A 7 -28.24 -3.39 -4.90
C THR A 7 -28.22 -1.97 -5.43
N LYS A 8 -29.33 -1.24 -5.25
CA LYS A 8 -29.53 0.13 -5.68
C LYS A 8 -28.41 1.00 -5.10
N ARG A 9 -27.73 1.79 -5.94
CA ARG A 9 -26.69 2.73 -5.47
C ARG A 9 -27.34 3.70 -4.47
N PRO A 10 -26.74 3.88 -3.29
CA PRO A 10 -27.31 4.76 -2.27
C PRO A 10 -27.35 6.21 -2.78
N THR A 11 -28.41 6.92 -2.42
CA THR A 11 -28.57 8.32 -2.80
C THR A 11 -27.58 9.22 -2.03
N LEU A 12 -27.34 10.44 -2.53
CA LEU A 12 -26.46 11.39 -1.84
C LEU A 12 -26.98 11.73 -0.43
N GLU A 13 -28.30 11.75 -0.25
CA GLU A 13 -28.94 11.97 1.04
C GLU A 13 -28.72 10.80 2.00
N GLU A 14 -28.92 9.56 1.54
CA GLU A 14 -28.60 8.35 2.33
C GLU A 14 -27.12 8.28 2.71
N LEU A 15 -26.22 8.70 1.81
CA LEU A 15 -24.78 8.79 2.11
C LEU A 15 -24.47 9.89 3.13
N LYS A 16 -25.15 11.03 3.07
CA LYS A 16 -25.04 12.10 4.05
C LYS A 16 -25.57 11.67 5.41
N GLU A 17 -26.68 10.95 5.45
CA GLU A 17 -27.26 10.40 6.68
C GLU A 17 -26.37 9.33 7.30
N ARG A 18 -25.86 8.38 6.50
CA ARG A 18 -24.85 7.41 6.97
C ARG A 18 -23.63 8.11 7.53
N LYS A 19 -23.12 9.11 6.82
CA LYS A 19 -21.98 9.92 7.28
C LYS A 19 -22.30 10.69 8.57
N ALA A 20 -23.52 11.20 8.72
CA ALA A 20 -23.98 11.87 9.93
C ALA A 20 -24.12 10.91 11.11
N GLN A 21 -24.62 9.69 10.88
CA GLN A 21 -24.70 8.62 11.87
C GLN A 21 -23.30 8.17 12.31
N THR A 22 -22.38 7.95 11.38
CA THR A 22 -20.98 7.61 11.69
C THR A 22 -20.28 8.75 12.43
N ARG A 23 -20.67 10.02 12.22
CA ARG A 23 -20.13 11.20 12.92
C ARG A 23 -20.79 11.53 14.25
N ARG A 24 -21.81 10.77 14.67
CA ARG A 24 -22.50 11.05 15.93
C ARG A 24 -21.53 10.83 17.10
N ARG A 25 -21.39 11.86 17.93
CA ARG A 25 -20.55 11.80 19.14
C ARG A 25 -21.23 10.93 20.19
N LEU A 26 -20.43 10.23 20.98
CA LEU A 26 -20.93 9.51 22.14
C LEU A 26 -21.30 10.54 23.22
N GLU A 27 -22.59 10.73 23.44
CA GLU A 27 -23.10 11.47 24.60
C GLU A 27 -23.12 10.49 25.78
N ARG A 28 -22.00 10.39 26.50
CA ARG A 28 -21.89 9.60 27.73
C ARG A 28 -21.68 10.55 28.91
N THR A 29 -22.13 10.16 30.10
CA THR A 29 -22.16 10.96 31.33
C THR A 29 -20.78 11.30 31.94
N GLY A 30 -19.67 11.01 31.24
CA GLY A 30 -18.29 11.32 31.67
C GLY A 30 -17.63 12.37 30.76
N GLU A 31 -16.49 12.92 31.18
CA GLU A 31 -15.73 13.92 30.41
C GLU A 31 -15.02 13.28 29.20
N ILE A 32 -15.74 13.07 28.11
CA ILE A 32 -15.15 12.61 26.83
C ILE A 32 -14.52 13.79 26.11
N LEU A 33 -13.23 13.68 25.79
CA LEU A 33 -12.51 14.64 24.95
C LEU A 33 -12.52 14.17 23.49
N THR A 34 -13.09 14.99 22.60
CA THR A 34 -12.95 14.76 21.15
C THR A 34 -11.70 15.45 20.62
N LEU A 35 -10.75 14.68 20.09
CA LEU A 35 -9.52 15.16 19.46
C LEU A 35 -9.56 14.90 17.95
N SER A 36 -9.18 15.90 17.14
CA SER A 36 -8.95 15.70 15.71
C SER A 36 -7.46 15.43 15.46
N MET A 37 -7.13 14.21 15.06
CA MET A 37 -5.77 13.82 14.64
C MET A 37 -5.63 13.98 13.12
N GLY A 38 -4.66 14.78 12.66
CA GLY A 38 -4.46 15.09 11.24
C GLY A 38 -5.25 16.32 10.74
N PRO A 39 -5.19 16.66 9.44
CA PRO A 39 -4.57 15.90 8.34
C PRO A 39 -3.04 16.06 8.25
N GLN A 40 -2.46 17.01 8.97
CA GLN A 40 -1.02 17.21 9.05
C GLN A 40 -0.51 16.65 10.38
N HIS A 41 -0.06 15.39 10.37
CA HIS A 41 0.61 14.78 11.50
C HIS A 41 1.66 13.77 10.98
N PRO A 42 2.89 13.71 11.54
CA PRO A 42 3.95 12.84 11.01
C PRO A 42 3.55 11.36 10.93
N SER A 43 2.81 10.85 11.92
CA SER A 43 2.40 9.43 11.99
C SER A 43 1.23 9.05 11.08
N THR A 44 0.68 9.98 10.28
CA THR A 44 -0.44 9.67 9.37
C THR A 44 0.02 9.23 7.97
N HIS A 45 1.33 9.31 7.69
CA HIS A 45 1.97 8.86 6.43
C HIS A 45 1.18 9.19 5.17
N GLY A 46 0.85 10.47 5.02
CA GLY A 46 -0.03 10.97 3.98
C GLY A 46 -1.15 11.81 4.57
N VAL A 47 -2.21 11.99 3.79
CA VAL A 47 -3.31 12.88 4.13
C VAL A 47 -4.46 12.09 4.75
N TYR A 48 -4.31 11.73 6.01
CA TYR A 48 -5.30 11.02 6.80
C TYR A 48 -5.71 11.86 8.01
N ARG A 49 -7.03 11.93 8.26
CA ARG A 49 -7.61 12.60 9.41
C ARG A 49 -8.48 11.59 10.15
N ALA A 50 -8.46 11.61 11.48
CA ALA A 50 -9.38 10.83 12.30
C ALA A 50 -9.87 11.69 13.47
N GLU A 51 -11.17 11.66 13.73
CA GLU A 51 -11.74 12.20 14.96
C GLU A 51 -11.78 11.08 16.00
N LEU A 52 -11.12 11.30 17.13
CA LEU A 52 -10.98 10.33 18.22
C LEU A 52 -11.77 10.85 19.43
N ASP A 53 -12.66 10.03 19.97
CA ASP A 53 -13.29 10.26 21.26
C ASP A 53 -12.48 9.52 22.33
N LEU A 54 -11.92 10.28 23.28
CA LEU A 54 -11.02 9.81 24.31
C LEU A 54 -11.68 9.86 25.69
N ASP A 55 -11.52 8.80 26.46
CA ASP A 55 -11.77 8.75 27.90
C ASP A 55 -10.41 8.61 28.60
N GLY A 56 -9.85 9.76 29.00
CA GLY A 56 -8.44 9.86 29.42
C GLY A 56 -7.48 9.45 28.29
N GLU A 57 -6.74 8.34 28.49
CA GLU A 57 -5.80 7.78 27.50
C GLU A 57 -6.44 6.71 26.61
N VAL A 58 -7.69 6.31 26.85
CA VAL A 58 -8.36 5.23 26.13
C VAL A 58 -9.18 5.79 24.97
N ILE A 59 -8.93 5.26 23.76
CA ILE A 59 -9.74 5.57 22.58
C ILE A 59 -11.05 4.77 22.67
N VAL A 60 -12.17 5.47 22.82
CA VAL A 60 -13.51 4.86 22.91
C VAL A 60 -14.13 4.71 21.52
N ALA A 61 -13.92 5.71 20.66
CA ALA A 61 -14.37 5.67 19.28
C ALA A 61 -13.36 6.37 18.36
N ALA A 62 -13.16 5.83 17.17
CA ALA A 62 -12.35 6.43 16.12
C ALA A 62 -13.18 6.57 14.85
N ARG A 63 -13.19 7.77 14.28
CA ARG A 63 -13.93 8.11 13.07
C ARG A 63 -12.94 8.57 11.99
N PRO A 64 -12.45 7.65 11.13
CA PRO A 64 -11.53 7.98 10.05
C PRO A 64 -12.23 8.83 8.98
N GLU A 65 -11.60 9.94 8.61
CA GLU A 65 -11.97 10.77 7.47
C GLU A 65 -10.98 10.54 6.32
N ILE A 66 -11.45 9.81 5.33
CA ILE A 66 -10.72 9.53 4.09
C ILE A 66 -11.23 10.40 2.93
N GLY A 67 -10.45 10.46 1.85
CA GLY A 67 -10.85 11.14 0.61
C GLY A 67 -10.09 12.42 0.31
N ASN A 68 -9.22 12.89 1.22
CA ASN A 68 -8.37 14.07 0.96
C ASN A 68 -7.40 13.86 -0.22
N LEU A 69 -7.08 12.60 -0.57
CA LEU A 69 -6.31 12.22 -1.75
C LEU A 69 -7.17 11.61 -2.87
N HIS A 70 -8.50 11.75 -2.80
CA HIS A 70 -9.39 11.27 -3.86
C HIS A 70 -9.23 12.15 -5.11
N ARG A 71 -8.83 11.53 -6.22
CA ARG A 71 -8.55 12.21 -7.50
C ARG A 71 -9.53 11.83 -8.61
N GLY A 72 -10.61 11.12 -8.29
CA GLY A 72 -11.57 10.64 -9.29
C GLY A 72 -10.94 9.74 -10.36
N LEU A 73 -9.96 8.90 -9.99
CA LEU A 73 -9.17 8.12 -10.95
C LEU A 73 -10.05 7.25 -11.86
N GLU A 74 -11.04 6.58 -11.28
CA GLU A 74 -12.00 5.74 -12.02
C GLU A 74 -12.75 6.55 -13.08
N LYS A 75 -13.18 7.77 -12.73
CA LYS A 75 -13.87 8.67 -13.66
C LYS A 75 -12.96 9.17 -14.78
N LEU A 76 -11.68 9.39 -14.47
CA LEU A 76 -10.66 9.71 -15.47
C LEU A 76 -10.44 8.53 -16.42
N CYS A 77 -10.42 7.29 -15.92
CA CYS A 77 -10.25 6.09 -16.73
C CYS A 77 -11.36 5.92 -17.78
N GLU A 78 -12.60 6.32 -17.49
CA GLU A 78 -13.71 6.26 -18.47
C GLU A 78 -13.46 7.06 -19.75
N HIS A 79 -12.63 8.11 -19.68
CA HIS A 79 -12.35 9.02 -20.80
C HIS A 79 -10.96 8.78 -21.42
N ARG A 80 -10.31 7.66 -21.10
CA ARG A 80 -8.94 7.34 -21.51
C ARG A 80 -8.90 5.97 -22.18
N THR A 81 -7.97 5.82 -23.12
CA THR A 81 -7.70 4.50 -23.70
C THR A 81 -6.95 3.62 -22.68
N TYR A 82 -7.03 2.30 -22.83
CA TYR A 82 -6.36 1.35 -21.94
C TYR A 82 -4.85 1.65 -21.76
N HIS A 83 -4.13 2.05 -22.81
CA HIS A 83 -2.73 2.42 -22.70
C HIS A 83 -2.47 3.73 -21.93
N GLN A 84 -3.41 4.67 -21.98
CA GLN A 84 -3.35 5.93 -21.22
C GLN A 84 -3.68 5.73 -19.73
N ILE A 85 -4.33 4.62 -19.36
CA ILE A 85 -4.64 4.28 -17.98
C ILE A 85 -3.41 3.70 -17.25
N ILE A 86 -2.50 3.04 -17.96
CA ILE A 86 -1.29 2.41 -17.40
C ILE A 86 -0.52 3.38 -16.45
N PRO A 87 -0.17 4.63 -16.85
CA PRO A 87 0.50 5.56 -15.93
C PRO A 87 -0.36 6.03 -14.75
N LEU A 88 -1.69 5.94 -14.85
CA LEU A 88 -2.59 6.30 -13.75
C LEU A 88 -2.53 5.25 -12.64
N THR A 89 -2.37 3.97 -13.00
CA THR A 89 -2.31 2.86 -12.04
C THR A 89 -1.04 2.86 -11.18
N ASP A 90 0.11 3.32 -11.72
CA ASP A 90 1.35 3.55 -10.95
C ASP A 90 1.15 4.46 -9.72
N ARG A 91 0.11 5.30 -9.76
CA ARG A 91 -0.14 6.33 -8.74
C ARG A 91 -1.20 5.91 -7.72
N LEU A 92 -1.74 4.69 -7.82
CA LEU A 92 -2.69 4.14 -6.86
C LEU A 92 -1.97 3.75 -5.57
N ASP A 93 -0.96 2.90 -5.69
CA ASP A 93 0.04 2.65 -4.66
C ASP A 93 1.39 3.18 -5.16
N TYR A 94 1.82 4.33 -4.62
CA TYR A 94 3.05 5.00 -5.03
C TYR A 94 4.32 4.30 -4.53
N ILE A 95 4.20 3.28 -3.67
CA ILE A 95 5.31 2.46 -3.20
C ILE A 95 5.46 1.25 -4.12
N SER A 96 4.35 0.60 -4.49
CA SER A 96 4.33 -0.59 -5.35
C SER A 96 3.74 -0.32 -6.74
N GLY A 97 4.17 0.76 -7.39
CA GLY A 97 3.60 1.19 -8.68
C GLY A 97 3.63 0.08 -9.75
N PHE A 98 4.72 -0.71 -9.80
CA PHE A 98 4.82 -1.82 -10.76
C PHE A 98 3.75 -2.90 -10.54
N ALA A 99 3.45 -3.24 -9.29
CA ALA A 99 2.44 -4.24 -8.95
C ALA A 99 1.04 -3.82 -9.42
N MET A 100 0.70 -2.54 -9.23
CA MET A 100 -0.59 -1.98 -9.69
C MET A 100 -0.70 -2.01 -11.21
N ASN A 101 0.39 -1.64 -11.89
CA ASN A 101 0.46 -1.65 -13.35
C ASN A 101 0.33 -3.06 -13.93
N HIS A 102 1.04 -4.01 -13.32
CA HIS A 102 0.98 -5.41 -13.72
C HIS A 102 -0.45 -5.97 -13.57
N ALA A 103 -1.11 -5.71 -12.43
CA ALA A 103 -2.47 -6.18 -12.18
C ALA A 103 -3.48 -5.63 -13.21
N PHE A 104 -3.37 -4.34 -13.56
CA PHE A 104 -4.23 -3.75 -14.59
C PHE A 104 -3.99 -4.36 -15.98
N CYS A 105 -2.72 -4.54 -16.37
CA CYS A 105 -2.38 -5.16 -17.65
C CYS A 105 -2.88 -6.60 -17.73
N GLU A 106 -2.70 -7.39 -16.65
CA GLU A 106 -3.15 -8.78 -16.59
C GLU A 106 -4.68 -8.88 -16.65
N ALA A 107 -5.40 -7.95 -16.00
CA ALA A 107 -6.87 -7.88 -16.11
C ALA A 107 -7.32 -7.57 -17.55
N ALA A 108 -6.67 -6.61 -18.21
CA ALA A 108 -6.97 -6.29 -19.62
C ALA A 108 -6.64 -7.45 -20.57
N GLU A 109 -5.51 -8.13 -20.36
CA GLU A 109 -5.08 -9.30 -21.15
C GLU A 109 -6.07 -10.46 -21.03
N LYS A 110 -6.56 -10.74 -19.81
CA LYS A 110 -7.60 -11.75 -19.57
C LYS A 110 -8.90 -11.41 -20.28
N LEU A 111 -9.32 -10.14 -20.29
CA LEU A 111 -10.51 -9.69 -21.00
C LEU A 111 -10.37 -9.81 -22.52
N MET A 112 -9.17 -9.60 -23.05
CA MET A 112 -8.90 -9.71 -24.50
C MET A 112 -8.59 -11.15 -24.96
N GLY A 113 -8.35 -12.08 -24.03
CA GLY A 113 -7.91 -13.44 -24.35
C GLY A 113 -6.49 -13.50 -24.94
N VAL A 114 -5.63 -12.54 -24.60
CA VAL A 114 -4.25 -12.44 -25.14
C VAL A 114 -3.27 -13.09 -24.17
N GLU A 115 -2.43 -13.99 -24.68
CA GLU A 115 -1.32 -14.55 -23.91
C GLU A 115 -0.04 -13.73 -24.08
N VAL A 116 0.54 -13.34 -22.94
CA VAL A 116 1.85 -12.70 -22.90
C VAL A 116 2.96 -13.71 -23.19
N PRO A 117 3.99 -13.37 -24.00
CA PRO A 117 5.14 -14.22 -24.24
C PRO A 117 5.83 -14.70 -22.95
N PRO A 118 6.39 -15.92 -22.89
CA PRO A 118 7.01 -16.46 -21.67
C PRO A 118 8.07 -15.53 -21.07
N ARG A 119 8.95 -14.95 -21.90
CA ARG A 119 9.98 -14.00 -21.46
C ARG A 119 9.37 -12.78 -20.76
N GLY A 120 8.28 -12.23 -21.31
CA GLY A 120 7.58 -11.10 -20.71
C GLY A 120 6.98 -11.43 -19.34
N ARG A 121 6.46 -12.66 -19.16
CA ARG A 121 5.98 -13.14 -17.85
C ARG A 121 7.12 -13.20 -16.82
N TYR A 122 8.28 -13.76 -17.17
CA TYR A 122 9.43 -13.82 -16.26
C TYR A 122 9.93 -12.43 -15.85
N ILE A 123 10.04 -11.49 -16.81
CA ILE A 123 10.47 -10.12 -16.51
C ILE A 123 9.47 -9.45 -15.55
N ARG A 124 8.16 -9.64 -15.78
CA ARG A 124 7.12 -9.13 -14.88
C ARG A 124 7.24 -9.73 -13.48
N THR A 125 7.46 -11.03 -13.35
CA THR A 125 7.65 -11.67 -12.04
C THR A 125 8.87 -11.11 -11.32
N ILE A 126 10.01 -10.97 -11.99
CA ILE A 126 11.23 -10.38 -11.41
C ILE A 126 10.96 -8.96 -10.92
N ALA A 127 10.39 -8.10 -11.77
CA ALA A 127 10.07 -6.73 -11.40
C ALA A 127 9.01 -6.63 -10.29
N HIS A 128 8.05 -7.55 -10.25
CA HIS A 128 7.04 -7.61 -9.19
C HIS A 128 7.67 -7.96 -7.83
N GLU A 129 8.58 -8.93 -7.80
CA GLU A 129 9.26 -9.31 -6.56
C GLU A 129 10.27 -8.25 -6.10
N LEU A 130 10.95 -7.56 -7.03
CA LEU A 130 11.74 -6.37 -6.68
C LEU A 130 10.86 -5.26 -6.07
N SER A 131 9.66 -5.04 -6.62
CA SER A 131 8.70 -4.08 -6.06
C SER A 131 8.23 -4.50 -4.67
N ARG A 132 8.03 -5.81 -4.43
CA ARG A 132 7.66 -6.36 -3.13
C ARG A 132 8.75 -6.13 -2.10
N ILE A 133 10.01 -6.40 -2.45
CA ILE A 133 11.17 -6.16 -1.57
C ILE A 133 11.25 -4.67 -1.22
N ALA A 134 11.17 -3.78 -2.21
CA ALA A 134 11.22 -2.33 -1.98
C ALA A 134 10.07 -1.83 -1.08
N ASN A 135 8.87 -2.42 -1.22
CA ASN A 135 7.72 -2.08 -0.37
C ASN A 135 7.95 -2.55 1.07
N HIS A 136 8.32 -3.80 1.30
CA HIS A 136 8.52 -4.30 2.67
C HIS A 136 9.67 -3.63 3.43
N ILE A 137 10.76 -3.27 2.75
CA ILE A 137 11.87 -2.52 3.36
C ILE A 137 11.37 -1.14 3.83
N LEU A 138 10.59 -0.45 2.99
CA LEU A 138 10.01 0.84 3.36
C LEU A 138 9.02 0.71 4.52
N TRP A 139 8.11 -0.26 4.44
CA TRP A 139 7.14 -0.55 5.50
C TRP A 139 7.83 -0.77 6.84
N LEU A 140 8.86 -1.62 6.88
CA LEU A 140 9.60 -1.92 8.11
C LEU A 140 10.30 -0.66 8.66
N GLY A 141 10.96 0.10 7.78
CA GLY A 141 11.66 1.34 8.16
C GLY A 141 10.72 2.37 8.75
N VAL A 142 9.57 2.61 8.11
CA VAL A 142 8.56 3.58 8.55
C VAL A 142 7.88 3.13 9.83
N HIS A 143 7.51 1.84 9.93
CA HIS A 143 6.90 1.29 11.15
C HIS A 143 7.79 1.48 12.38
N VAL A 144 9.09 1.21 12.25
CA VAL A 144 10.06 1.38 13.35
C VAL A 144 10.34 2.86 13.63
N MET A 145 10.26 3.74 12.62
CA MET A 145 10.34 5.19 12.79
C MET A 145 9.21 5.71 13.68
N ASP A 146 7.97 5.27 13.45
CA ASP A 146 6.80 5.68 14.24
C ASP A 146 6.87 5.22 15.70
N LEU A 147 7.60 4.14 15.95
CA LEU A 147 7.89 3.67 17.31
C LEU A 147 9.01 4.50 17.99
N GLY A 148 9.70 5.36 17.24
CA GLY A 148 10.65 6.36 17.73
C GLY A 148 12.09 6.23 17.23
N THR A 149 12.41 5.25 16.35
CA THR A 149 13.81 5.01 15.94
C THR A 149 14.09 5.50 14.52
N GLN A 150 14.53 6.76 14.39
CA GLN A 150 14.82 7.38 13.08
C GLN A 150 16.04 6.80 12.36
N THR A 151 17.08 6.37 13.08
CA THR A 151 18.29 5.81 12.45
C THR A 151 17.99 4.56 11.63
N PHE A 152 17.09 3.71 12.13
CA PHE A 152 16.70 2.48 11.46
C PHE A 152 15.98 2.75 10.14
N PHE A 153 15.15 3.79 10.10
CA PHE A 153 14.52 4.26 8.87
C PHE A 153 15.56 4.67 7.82
N CYS A 154 16.57 5.46 8.18
CA CYS A 154 17.62 5.88 7.24
C CYS A 154 18.39 4.68 6.65
N ILE A 155 18.66 3.65 7.46
CA ILE A 155 19.33 2.43 6.99
C ILE A 155 18.45 1.69 5.97
N CYS A 156 17.16 1.48 6.29
CA CYS A 156 16.22 0.83 5.38
C CYS A 156 16.05 1.62 4.09
N PHE A 157 15.97 2.96 4.18
CA PHE A 157 15.85 3.83 3.01
C PHE A 157 17.06 3.72 2.09
N ARG A 158 18.28 3.76 2.65
CA ARG A 158 19.52 3.54 1.88
C ARG A 158 19.49 2.20 1.17
N ASP A 159 19.12 1.14 1.88
CA ASP A 159 19.15 -0.21 1.30
C ASP A 159 18.06 -0.39 0.22
N ARG A 160 16.93 0.33 0.35
CA ARG A 160 15.89 0.42 -0.69
C ARG A 160 16.38 1.12 -1.96
N GLU A 161 17.28 2.10 -1.87
CA GLU A 161 17.80 2.81 -3.05
C GLU A 161 18.47 1.85 -4.05
N TYR A 162 19.18 0.81 -3.59
CA TYR A 162 19.78 -0.18 -4.49
C TYR A 162 18.74 -0.94 -5.34
N VAL A 163 17.54 -1.15 -4.81
CA VAL A 163 16.44 -1.75 -5.57
C VAL A 163 15.84 -0.73 -6.53
N LEU A 164 15.73 0.54 -6.13
CA LEU A 164 15.24 1.60 -7.01
C LEU A 164 16.20 1.90 -8.18
N ASP A 165 17.50 1.75 -7.98
CA ASP A 165 18.49 1.86 -9.06
C ASP A 165 18.28 0.79 -10.14
N LEU A 166 17.80 -0.41 -9.75
CA LEU A 166 17.40 -1.45 -10.72
C LEU A 166 16.15 -1.02 -11.50
N PHE A 167 15.17 -0.40 -10.85
CA PHE A 167 13.99 0.13 -11.54
C PHE A 167 14.33 1.28 -12.49
N GLU A 168 15.21 2.18 -12.08
CA GLU A 168 15.74 3.23 -12.95
C GLU A 168 16.42 2.65 -14.19
N MET A 169 17.25 1.62 -14.01
CA MET A 169 17.86 0.91 -15.13
C MET A 169 16.82 0.24 -16.03
N LEU A 170 15.77 -0.37 -15.45
CA LEU A 170 14.75 -1.11 -16.19
C LEU A 170 13.82 -0.22 -17.02
N CYS A 171 13.30 0.86 -16.44
CA CYS A 171 12.24 1.68 -17.06
C CYS A 171 12.58 3.17 -17.18
N GLY A 172 13.74 3.62 -16.69
CA GLY A 172 14.15 5.03 -16.68
C GLY A 172 13.47 5.87 -15.61
N ALA A 173 12.76 5.23 -14.66
CA ALA A 173 12.06 5.90 -13.58
C ALA A 173 12.14 5.09 -12.29
N ARG A 174 12.17 5.77 -11.14
CA ARG A 174 12.36 5.13 -9.82
C ARG A 174 11.05 4.75 -9.12
N LEU A 175 9.93 5.42 -9.44
CA LEU A 175 8.65 5.24 -8.73
C LEU A 175 7.48 4.99 -9.68
N THR A 176 7.38 5.77 -10.76
CA THR A 176 6.34 5.62 -11.79
C THR A 176 6.89 4.83 -12.97
N HIS A 177 6.78 3.51 -12.89
CA HIS A 177 7.50 2.59 -13.77
C HIS A 177 6.90 2.53 -15.17
N SER A 178 5.57 2.43 -15.28
CA SER A 178 4.84 2.31 -16.56
C SER A 178 5.48 1.31 -17.54
N PHE A 179 6.05 0.23 -16.97
CA PHE A 179 6.90 -0.73 -17.68
C PHE A 179 6.13 -1.97 -18.11
N ALA A 180 5.23 -2.48 -17.26
CA ALA A 180 4.24 -3.46 -17.68
C ALA A 180 3.31 -2.79 -18.70
N ARG A 181 3.12 -3.45 -19.85
CA ARG A 181 2.23 -3.00 -20.91
C ARG A 181 1.31 -4.14 -21.30
N ILE A 182 0.12 -3.83 -21.78
CA ILE A 182 -0.80 -4.84 -22.33
C ILE A 182 -0.07 -5.59 -23.46
N GLY A 183 0.02 -6.90 -23.34
CA GLY A 183 0.80 -7.79 -24.22
C GLY A 183 2.20 -8.16 -23.70
N GLY A 184 2.63 -7.62 -22.56
CA GLY A 184 3.90 -7.98 -21.90
C GLY A 184 4.63 -6.83 -21.23
N VAL A 185 5.80 -6.48 -21.75
CA VAL A 185 6.67 -5.44 -21.18
C VAL A 185 7.02 -4.41 -22.24
N ALA A 186 7.28 -3.17 -21.84
CA ALA A 186 7.58 -2.09 -22.78
C ALA A 186 8.89 -2.31 -23.55
N LYS A 187 9.90 -2.86 -22.87
CA LYS A 187 11.24 -3.11 -23.40
C LYS A 187 11.79 -4.40 -22.78
N ASP A 188 12.78 -5.00 -23.43
CA ASP A 188 13.52 -6.11 -22.83
C ASP A 188 14.49 -5.63 -21.73
N LEU A 189 15.06 -6.55 -20.96
CA LEU A 189 16.06 -6.24 -19.94
C LEU A 189 17.29 -5.58 -20.58
N PRO A 190 17.78 -4.46 -20.00
CA PRO A 190 18.96 -3.78 -20.51
C PRO A 190 20.23 -4.59 -20.23
N ASP A 191 21.27 -4.34 -21.02
CA ASP A 191 22.56 -5.01 -20.88
C ASP A 191 23.16 -4.81 -19.49
N GLY A 192 23.62 -5.90 -18.87
CA GLY A 192 24.19 -5.89 -17.52
C GLY A 192 23.18 -5.79 -16.37
N PHE A 193 21.86 -5.75 -16.65
CA PHE A 193 20.82 -5.76 -15.61
C PHE A 193 20.94 -6.99 -14.72
N GLU A 194 21.12 -8.17 -15.31
CA GLU A 194 21.22 -9.43 -14.57
C GLU A 194 22.35 -9.41 -13.54
N HIS A 195 23.54 -8.93 -13.92
CA HIS A 195 24.69 -8.85 -13.03
C HIS A 195 24.43 -7.92 -11.84
N ARG A 196 23.84 -6.74 -12.09
CA ARG A 196 23.47 -5.80 -11.02
C ARG A 196 22.37 -6.35 -10.13
N CYS A 197 21.35 -6.97 -10.72
CA CYS A 197 20.24 -7.59 -10.00
C CYS A 197 20.74 -8.68 -9.05
N ARG A 198 21.61 -9.59 -9.52
CA ARG A 198 22.24 -10.63 -8.68
C ARG A 198 23.00 -10.02 -7.49
N LYS A 199 23.80 -8.97 -7.71
CA LYS A 199 24.50 -8.28 -6.61
C LYS A 199 23.55 -7.73 -5.54
N VAL A 200 22.42 -7.14 -5.95
CA VAL A 200 21.41 -6.63 -5.01
C VAL A 200 20.75 -7.81 -4.28
N ILE A 201 20.39 -8.88 -4.97
CA ILE A 201 19.79 -10.07 -4.37
C ILE A 201 20.75 -10.73 -3.37
N ASP A 202 22.06 -10.74 -3.62
CA ASP A 202 23.06 -11.27 -2.68
C ASP A 202 23.30 -10.35 -1.47
N PHE A 203 22.98 -9.06 -1.60
CA PHE A 203 23.15 -8.05 -0.57
C PHE A 203 21.98 -7.99 0.42
N ILE A 204 20.74 -8.06 -0.09
CA ILE A 204 19.51 -7.88 0.69
C ILE A 204 19.40 -8.85 1.89
N PRO A 205 19.65 -10.18 1.76
CA PRO A 205 19.58 -11.11 2.89
C PRO A 205 20.54 -10.74 4.04
N LYS A 206 21.72 -10.21 3.71
CA LYS A 206 22.69 -9.74 4.72
C LYS A 206 22.16 -8.52 5.48
N ARG A 207 21.40 -7.65 4.80
CA ARG A 207 20.72 -6.51 5.42
C ARG A 207 19.54 -6.95 6.27
N VAL A 208 18.72 -7.89 5.79
CA VAL A 208 17.61 -8.47 6.56
C VAL A 208 18.11 -9.09 7.86
N ALA A 209 19.20 -9.85 7.83
CA ALA A 209 19.82 -10.39 9.05
C ALA A 209 20.29 -9.28 10.02
N GLU A 210 20.73 -8.13 9.51
CA GLU A 210 21.05 -6.97 10.34
C GLU A 210 19.81 -6.33 10.95
N TYR A 211 18.73 -6.19 10.18
CA TYR A 211 17.44 -5.69 10.66
C TYR A 211 16.89 -6.58 11.77
N GLU A 212 16.91 -7.89 11.58
CA GLU A 212 16.48 -8.85 12.59
C GLU A 212 17.31 -8.72 13.87
N ARG A 213 18.64 -8.58 13.79
CA ARG A 213 19.46 -8.38 15.00
C ARG A 213 19.06 -7.13 15.79
N ILE A 214 18.66 -6.06 15.10
CA ILE A 214 18.24 -4.82 15.75
C ILE A 214 16.85 -4.97 16.39
N ILE A 215 15.93 -5.71 15.76
CA ILE A 215 14.53 -5.78 16.19
C ILE A 215 14.26 -6.97 17.12
N LYS A 216 14.76 -8.17 16.80
CA LYS A 216 14.42 -9.46 17.41
C LYS A 216 14.71 -9.57 18.91
N HIS A 217 15.64 -8.76 19.43
CA HIS A 217 15.95 -8.74 20.86
C HIS A 217 15.65 -7.39 21.51
N ASN A 218 14.99 -6.47 20.80
CA ASN A 218 14.68 -5.15 21.31
C ASN A 218 13.43 -5.18 22.20
N ARG A 219 13.65 -5.11 23.51
CA ARG A 219 12.58 -5.08 24.52
C ARG A 219 11.56 -3.95 24.30
N ILE A 220 12.00 -2.78 23.82
CA ILE A 220 11.11 -1.64 23.56
C ILE A 220 10.18 -1.97 22.40
N TYR A 221 10.71 -2.55 21.32
CA TYR A 221 9.91 -2.97 20.17
C TYR A 221 8.81 -3.96 20.61
N TYR A 222 9.18 -5.03 21.31
CA TYR A 222 8.20 -6.02 21.81
C TYR A 222 7.16 -5.42 22.75
N LYS A 223 7.55 -4.51 23.65
CA LYS A 223 6.61 -3.85 24.57
C LYS A 223 5.57 -3.00 23.80
N ARG A 224 5.91 -2.48 22.63
CA ARG A 224 5.06 -1.59 21.84
C ARG A 224 4.22 -2.32 20.79
N THR A 225 4.60 -3.53 20.38
CA THR A 225 3.91 -4.28 19.31
C THR A 225 3.17 -5.51 19.80
N LYS A 226 3.64 -6.19 20.85
CA LYS A 226 3.00 -7.40 21.35
C LYS A 226 1.68 -7.07 22.05
N GLY A 227 0.59 -7.68 21.57
CA GLY A 227 -0.75 -7.51 22.15
C GLY A 227 -1.50 -6.26 21.67
N VAL A 228 -1.02 -5.60 20.61
CA VAL A 228 -1.66 -4.42 20.01
C VAL A 228 -2.27 -4.78 18.65
N GLY A 229 -3.47 -4.28 18.35
CA GLY A 229 -4.13 -4.50 17.06
C GLY A 229 -4.50 -5.96 16.82
N ILE A 230 -4.99 -6.65 17.85
CA ILE A 230 -5.37 -8.06 17.77
C ILE A 230 -6.68 -8.17 16.99
N PHE A 231 -6.68 -8.99 15.94
CA PHE A 231 -7.88 -9.37 15.20
C PHE A 231 -8.04 -10.88 15.26
N THR A 232 -9.28 -11.36 15.41
CA THR A 232 -9.57 -12.80 15.30
C THR A 232 -9.68 -13.21 13.84
N ALA A 233 -9.60 -14.51 13.55
CA ALA A 233 -9.81 -15.03 12.19
C ALA A 233 -11.23 -14.68 11.68
N GLU A 234 -12.21 -14.66 12.58
CA GLU A 234 -13.60 -14.27 12.28
C GLU A 234 -13.69 -12.78 11.90
N ASP A 235 -13.01 -11.89 12.63
CA ASP A 235 -12.94 -10.46 12.30
C ASP A 235 -12.29 -10.23 10.93
N CYS A 236 -11.16 -10.91 10.67
CA CYS A 236 -10.45 -10.83 9.40
C CYS A 236 -11.34 -11.25 8.22
N TYR A 237 -12.13 -12.31 8.39
CA TYR A 237 -13.10 -12.75 7.40
C TYR A 237 -14.24 -11.74 7.22
N ALA A 238 -14.83 -11.28 8.32
CA ALA A 238 -15.95 -10.34 8.30
C ALA A 238 -15.59 -9.00 7.62
N TRP A 239 -14.36 -8.52 7.84
CA TRP A 239 -13.87 -7.25 7.28
C TRP A 239 -13.14 -7.40 5.93
N ARG A 240 -13.05 -8.63 5.39
CA ARG A 240 -12.37 -8.94 4.12
C ARG A 240 -10.91 -8.48 4.10
N VAL A 241 -10.20 -8.69 5.19
CA VAL A 241 -8.77 -8.39 5.31
C VAL A 241 -7.98 -9.31 4.37
N THR A 242 -6.89 -8.82 3.77
CA THR A 242 -6.03 -9.59 2.85
C THR A 242 -4.56 -9.32 3.12
N GLY A 243 -3.68 -10.25 2.71
CA GLY A 243 -2.23 -10.09 2.80
C GLY A 243 -1.65 -10.46 4.17
N PRO A 244 -0.59 -9.78 4.64
CA PRO A 244 0.14 -10.13 5.87
C PRO A 244 -0.65 -10.27 7.19
N PRO A 245 -1.81 -9.61 7.37
CA PRO A 245 -2.60 -9.79 8.60
C PRO A 245 -3.36 -11.13 8.70
N LEU A 246 -3.38 -11.96 7.64
CA LEU A 246 -4.06 -13.27 7.60
C LEU A 246 -3.16 -14.43 8.01
#